data_AF-A0A1T4M4M3-F1
#
_entry.id   AF-A0A1T4M4M3-F1
#
_cell.length_a   1.000
_cell.length_b   1.000
_cell.length_c   1.000
_cell.angle_alpha   90.00
_cell.angle_beta   90.00
_cell.angle_gamma   90.00
#
_symmetry.space_group_name_H-M   'P 1'
#
loop_
_entity.id
_entity.type
_entity.pdbx_description
1 polymer ?
#
loop_
_entity_poly.entity_id
_entity_poly.type
_entity_poly.pdbx_seq_one_letter_code
_entity_poly.pdbx_strand_id
1 'polypeptide(L)'
;MPKIIDTKVNLAFPLGHHLHCLIAQLPNHLHKTSGFHPVEEQQQWQAINSVLELVAAGEGNLKKLHFLLFPESSLPVSCLDQLLATVDQGFRPNTVTMIGVEHVSLREYRRYLERFKADNQAAIELVDQDIDSGDVLDMPVNWCLVLVKEADSRLRVFLEAKSHPFHGEEFIDKYHDLYRGRHFYLLRSRASCFNFMAIICLDYLYRDLYSSNIKQIIDHANQLYFSTRQGLDALFVIQCNPKPEHQAYRDVVSGFYGEYLEDTPGVRETVTVFGNASDETLLEGVPLSTGFGQSSVVINRHHRLEQVVSEEFVADDFAGAPVCRLRFGRGTRLLYFNLPLHHEIDPRSSRVPLKVHAILQRSAEEGWEKVQSATFVGGI
;
A
#
# COMPACT_ATOMS: atom_id res chain seq x y z
N MET A 1 7.47 -13.32 13.98
CA MET A 1 7.30 -12.78 12.62
C MET A 1 5.96 -13.22 12.03
N PRO A 2 5.32 -12.38 11.20
CA PRO A 2 4.03 -12.68 10.58
C PRO A 2 4.08 -13.90 9.66
N LYS A 3 2.99 -14.64 9.51
CA LYS A 3 2.86 -15.74 8.54
C LYS A 3 2.34 -15.20 7.20
N ILE A 4 2.95 -15.59 6.08
CA ILE A 4 2.40 -15.24 4.76
C ILE A 4 1.29 -16.23 4.39
N ILE A 5 0.10 -15.71 4.11
CA ILE A 5 -1.10 -16.46 3.73
C ILE A 5 -1.27 -16.36 2.21
N ASP A 6 -0.96 -17.44 1.49
CA ASP A 6 -1.24 -17.58 0.07
C ASP A 6 -2.76 -17.59 -0.20
N THR A 7 -3.25 -16.55 -0.86
CA THR A 7 -4.67 -16.40 -1.16
C THR A 7 -4.88 -16.20 -2.65
N LYS A 8 -5.68 -17.07 -3.26
CA LYS A 8 -6.02 -16.95 -4.69
C LYS A 8 -7.12 -15.92 -4.87
N VAL A 9 -7.00 -15.08 -5.89
CA VAL A 9 -8.04 -14.14 -6.32
C VAL A 9 -8.27 -14.24 -7.82
N ASN A 10 -9.48 -13.90 -8.27
CA ASN A 10 -9.89 -13.94 -9.66
C ASN A 10 -9.76 -12.54 -10.31
N LEU A 11 -8.55 -12.17 -10.69
CA LEU A 11 -8.26 -10.93 -11.42
C LEU A 11 -7.83 -11.24 -12.85
N ALA A 12 -8.52 -10.72 -13.84
CA ALA A 12 -8.23 -10.89 -15.26
C ALA A 12 -7.54 -9.64 -15.84
N PHE A 13 -6.36 -9.33 -15.31
CA PHE A 13 -5.51 -8.27 -15.84
C PHE A 13 -5.02 -8.58 -17.27
N PRO A 14 -4.88 -7.55 -18.13
CA PRO A 14 -4.44 -7.73 -19.49
C PRO A 14 -2.98 -8.18 -19.56
N LEU A 15 -2.72 -9.29 -20.26
CA LEU A 15 -1.37 -9.80 -20.49
C LEU A 15 -0.58 -8.83 -21.39
N GLY A 16 0.70 -8.59 -21.04
CA GLY A 16 1.61 -7.76 -21.85
C GLY A 16 1.29 -6.26 -21.85
N HIS A 17 0.33 -5.81 -21.04
CA HIS A 17 0.00 -4.39 -20.87
C HIS A 17 0.33 -3.93 -19.45
N HIS A 18 0.69 -2.66 -19.30
CA HIS A 18 0.87 -2.08 -17.98
C HIS A 18 -0.46 -2.06 -17.21
N LEU A 19 -0.36 -2.15 -15.88
CA LEU A 19 -1.49 -1.91 -15.00
C LEU A 19 -1.54 -0.43 -14.64
N HIS A 20 -2.60 0.00 -13.96
CA HIS A 20 -2.80 1.41 -13.63
C HIS A 20 -3.04 1.54 -12.13
N CYS A 21 -2.33 2.48 -11.51
CA CYS A 21 -2.36 2.73 -10.09
C CYS A 21 -2.72 4.19 -9.81
N LEU A 22 -3.56 4.41 -8.81
CA LEU A 22 -3.89 5.70 -8.26
C LEU A 22 -3.54 5.70 -6.77
N ILE A 23 -2.61 6.56 -6.37
CA ILE A 23 -2.36 6.83 -4.95
C ILE A 23 -3.13 8.09 -4.58
N ALA A 24 -4.00 7.98 -3.56
CA ALA A 24 -4.65 9.10 -2.92
C ALA A 24 -3.75 9.60 -1.78
N GLN A 25 -2.83 10.52 -2.08
CA GLN A 25 -1.98 11.17 -1.07
C GLN A 25 -2.82 12.24 -0.37
N LEU A 26 -3.71 11.80 0.53
CA LEU A 26 -4.62 12.62 1.32
C LEU A 26 -4.01 12.93 2.70
N PRO A 27 -4.43 14.02 3.35
CA PRO A 27 -4.02 14.28 4.72
C PRO A 27 -4.74 13.36 5.70
N ASN A 28 -4.11 13.13 6.85
CA ASN A 28 -4.76 12.56 8.03
C ASN A 28 -4.58 13.51 9.21
N HIS A 29 -5.66 13.88 9.90
CA HIS A 29 -5.57 14.58 11.18
C HIS A 29 -5.90 13.57 12.27
N LEU A 30 -4.87 13.03 12.94
CA LEU A 30 -5.04 11.97 13.94
C LEU A 30 -4.77 12.47 15.36
N HIS A 31 -5.74 12.25 16.24
CA HIS A 31 -5.61 12.45 17.69
C HIS A 31 -5.28 11.12 18.36
N LYS A 32 -4.53 11.19 19.47
CA LYS A 32 -4.05 10.03 20.22
C LYS A 32 -4.85 9.87 21.52
N THR A 33 -5.70 8.84 21.58
CA THR A 33 -6.40 8.40 22.82
C THR A 33 -5.86 7.04 23.26
N SER A 34 -6.65 5.97 23.07
CA SER A 34 -6.21 4.58 23.12
C SER A 34 -5.52 4.15 21.83
N GLY A 35 -5.66 4.90 20.74
CA GLY A 35 -5.01 4.66 19.45
C GLY A 35 -5.02 5.95 18.63
N PHE A 36 -4.72 5.86 17.34
CA PHE A 36 -4.86 6.99 16.42
C PHE A 36 -6.24 6.98 15.75
N HIS A 37 -6.94 8.11 15.87
CA HIS A 37 -8.30 8.31 15.36
C HIS A 37 -8.40 9.63 14.59
N PRO A 38 -9.11 9.68 13.45
CA PRO A 38 -9.39 10.92 12.75
C PRO A 38 -10.13 11.92 13.63
N VAL A 39 -9.61 13.15 13.78
CA VAL A 39 -10.25 14.21 14.58
C VAL A 39 -11.56 14.69 13.94
N GLU A 40 -11.57 14.75 12.62
CA GLU A 40 -12.67 15.28 11.82
C GLU A 40 -13.23 14.18 10.91
N GLU A 41 -13.76 13.11 11.51
CA GLU A 41 -14.24 11.90 10.80
C GLU A 41 -15.06 12.22 9.54
N GLN A 42 -16.01 13.17 9.63
CA GLN A 42 -16.85 13.53 8.50
C GLN A 42 -16.08 14.20 7.36
N GLN A 43 -15.13 15.09 7.68
CA GLN A 43 -14.30 15.75 6.66
C GLN A 43 -13.34 14.75 6.02
N GLN A 44 -12.76 13.86 6.83
CA GLN A 44 -11.92 12.77 6.36
C GLN A 44 -12.69 11.83 5.43
N TRP A 45 -13.92 11.47 5.80
CA TRP A 45 -14.80 10.67 4.96
C TRP A 45 -15.16 11.39 3.66
N GLN A 46 -15.51 12.68 3.69
CA GLN A 46 -15.76 13.46 2.48
C GLN A 46 -14.55 13.46 1.54
N ALA A 47 -13.34 13.57 2.08
CA ALA A 47 -12.10 13.47 1.32
C ALA A 47 -11.98 12.12 0.61
N ILE A 48 -12.16 11.03 1.34
CA ILE A 48 -12.10 9.66 0.80
C ILE A 48 -13.21 9.47 -0.25
N ASN A 49 -14.45 9.83 0.09
CA ASN A 49 -15.61 9.66 -0.77
C ASN A 49 -15.47 10.41 -2.09
N SER A 50 -14.91 11.63 -2.10
CA SER A 50 -14.64 12.37 -3.34
C SER A 50 -13.73 11.60 -4.31
N VAL A 51 -12.78 10.82 -3.79
CA VAL A 51 -11.89 9.96 -4.60
C VAL A 51 -12.64 8.72 -5.06
N LEU A 52 -13.45 8.11 -4.19
CA LEU A 52 -14.27 6.96 -4.55
C LEU A 52 -15.27 7.31 -5.66
N GLU A 53 -15.93 8.46 -5.59
CA GLU A 53 -16.85 8.96 -6.60
C GLU A 53 -16.14 9.20 -7.94
N LEU A 54 -14.96 9.82 -7.92
CA LEU A 54 -14.13 10.01 -9.12
C LEU A 54 -13.78 8.67 -9.79
N VAL A 55 -13.41 7.66 -8.99
CA VAL A 55 -13.06 6.33 -9.49
C VAL A 55 -14.29 5.57 -10.00
N ALA A 56 -15.41 5.66 -9.30
CA ALA A 56 -16.68 5.04 -9.69
C ALA A 56 -17.22 5.65 -11.00
N ALA A 57 -17.15 6.97 -11.17
CA ALA A 57 -17.47 7.63 -12.44
C ALA A 57 -16.57 7.13 -13.57
N GLY A 58 -15.28 6.91 -13.28
CA GLY A 58 -14.35 6.21 -14.16
C GLY A 58 -14.12 6.92 -15.48
N GLU A 59 -14.20 8.24 -15.52
CA GLU A 59 -14.07 9.01 -16.75
C GLU A 59 -12.68 8.89 -17.39
N GLY A 60 -12.63 8.99 -18.72
CA GLY A 60 -11.37 8.98 -19.47
C GLY A 60 -10.56 7.69 -19.27
N ASN A 61 -9.34 7.83 -18.71
CA ASN A 61 -8.45 6.70 -18.45
C ASN A 61 -8.68 6.04 -17.08
N LEU A 62 -9.46 6.65 -16.17
CA LEU A 62 -9.72 6.06 -14.85
C LEU A 62 -10.56 4.78 -14.93
N LYS A 63 -11.33 4.57 -16.02
CA LYS A 63 -11.95 3.26 -16.31
C LYS A 63 -10.97 2.09 -16.43
N LYS A 64 -9.66 2.37 -16.57
CA LYS A 64 -8.60 1.37 -16.63
C LYS A 64 -7.87 1.20 -15.30
N LEU A 65 -8.32 1.87 -14.23
CA LEU A 65 -7.69 1.77 -12.92
C LEU A 65 -7.71 0.31 -12.45
N HIS A 66 -6.58 -0.16 -11.93
CA HIS A 66 -6.45 -1.51 -11.37
C HIS A 66 -6.18 -1.46 -9.86
N PHE A 67 -5.43 -0.48 -9.38
CA PHE A 67 -5.07 -0.33 -7.97
C PHE A 67 -5.40 1.08 -7.48
N LEU A 68 -6.11 1.17 -6.36
CA LEU A 68 -6.38 2.39 -5.61
C LEU A 68 -5.78 2.27 -4.22
N LEU A 69 -4.92 3.22 -3.84
CA LEU A 69 -4.29 3.24 -2.53
C LEU A 69 -4.72 4.47 -1.75
N PHE A 70 -5.08 4.28 -0.50
CA PHE A 70 -5.23 5.32 0.50
C PHE A 70 -4.21 5.13 1.64
N PRO A 71 -3.87 6.19 2.40
CA PRO A 71 -2.89 6.13 3.46
C PRO A 71 -3.33 5.22 4.62
N GLU A 72 -2.36 4.86 5.46
CA GLU A 72 -2.56 4.24 6.77
C GLU A 72 -3.50 5.07 7.67
N SER A 73 -4.33 4.43 8.49
CA SER A 73 -5.24 5.07 9.46
C SER A 73 -6.09 6.22 8.92
N SER A 74 -6.53 6.13 7.65
CA SER A 74 -7.24 7.21 6.97
C SER A 74 -8.77 7.09 7.03
N LEU A 75 -9.32 5.86 7.03
CA LEU A 75 -10.77 5.63 7.02
C LEU A 75 -11.36 5.62 8.45
N PRO A 76 -12.33 6.49 8.76
CA PRO A 76 -13.18 6.31 9.94
C PRO A 76 -13.97 5.01 9.83
N VAL A 77 -13.92 4.16 10.87
CA VAL A 77 -14.56 2.83 10.88
C VAL A 77 -16.08 2.96 10.78
N SER A 78 -16.63 4.07 11.28
CA SER A 78 -18.04 4.45 11.16
C SER A 78 -18.53 4.51 9.70
N CYS A 79 -17.61 4.75 8.74
CA CYS A 79 -17.90 4.87 7.31
C CYS A 79 -17.57 3.60 6.50
N LEU A 80 -17.16 2.51 7.16
CA LEU A 80 -16.75 1.26 6.50
C LEU A 80 -17.82 0.71 5.56
N ASP A 81 -19.08 0.69 5.98
CA ASP A 81 -20.18 0.16 5.16
C ASP A 81 -20.44 1.00 3.91
N GLN A 82 -20.24 2.32 4.01
CA GLN A 82 -20.39 3.23 2.87
C GLN A 82 -19.26 3.01 1.87
N LEU A 83 -18.02 2.88 2.33
CA LEU A 83 -16.88 2.49 1.48
C LEU A 83 -17.17 1.18 0.73
N LEU A 84 -17.60 0.14 1.46
CA LEU A 84 -17.88 -1.18 0.88
C LEU A 84 -18.99 -1.10 -0.16
N ALA A 85 -20.06 -0.35 0.12
CA ALA A 85 -21.16 -0.14 -0.83
C ALA A 85 -20.68 0.58 -2.10
N THR A 86 -19.89 1.65 -1.96
CA THR A 86 -19.37 2.41 -3.11
C THR A 86 -18.44 1.56 -3.98
N VAL A 87 -17.55 0.77 -3.37
CA VAL A 87 -16.66 -0.13 -4.12
C VAL A 87 -17.45 -1.26 -4.78
N ASP A 88 -18.40 -1.87 -4.07
CA ASP A 88 -19.18 -2.98 -4.62
C ASP A 88 -20.08 -2.57 -5.79
N GLN A 89 -20.71 -1.40 -5.69
CA GLN A 89 -21.71 -0.95 -6.66
C GLN A 89 -21.11 -0.08 -7.77
N GLY A 90 -20.09 0.73 -7.44
CA GLY A 90 -19.55 1.75 -8.34
C GLY A 90 -18.27 1.34 -9.07
N PHE A 91 -17.43 0.48 -8.49
CA PHE A 91 -16.14 0.17 -9.09
C PHE A 91 -16.26 -0.90 -10.18
N ARG A 92 -15.39 -0.80 -11.18
CA ARG A 92 -15.31 -1.79 -12.26
C ARG A 92 -14.71 -3.10 -11.73
N PRO A 93 -15.04 -4.25 -12.34
CA PRO A 93 -14.32 -5.50 -12.10
C PRO A 93 -12.81 -5.36 -12.37
N ASN A 94 -12.02 -6.21 -11.73
CA ASN A 94 -10.55 -6.20 -11.79
C ASN A 94 -9.91 -4.96 -11.14
N THR A 95 -10.51 -4.47 -10.06
CA THR A 95 -9.93 -3.39 -9.24
C THR A 95 -9.59 -3.89 -7.85
N VAL A 96 -8.49 -3.36 -7.30
CA VAL A 96 -8.07 -3.58 -5.93
C VAL A 96 -8.00 -2.24 -5.22
N THR A 97 -8.64 -2.11 -4.07
CA THR A 97 -8.56 -0.92 -3.21
C THR A 97 -7.89 -1.28 -1.89
N MET A 98 -6.88 -0.50 -1.50
CA MET A 98 -6.13 -0.67 -0.26
C MET A 98 -6.28 0.59 0.58
N ILE A 99 -6.70 0.44 1.83
CA ILE A 99 -6.96 1.58 2.71
C ILE A 99 -6.70 1.23 4.17
N GLY A 100 -5.96 2.10 4.86
CA GLY A 100 -5.79 2.00 6.30
C GLY A 100 -7.03 2.49 7.03
N VAL A 101 -7.45 1.76 8.05
CA VAL A 101 -8.61 2.10 8.87
C VAL A 101 -8.13 2.64 10.20
N GLU A 102 -8.89 3.55 10.80
CA GLU A 102 -8.60 4.02 12.15
C GLU A 102 -8.47 2.86 13.14
N HIS A 103 -7.80 3.12 14.27
CA HIS A 103 -7.52 2.06 15.22
C HIS A 103 -8.80 1.56 15.88
N VAL A 104 -8.91 0.25 16.06
CA VAL A 104 -10.00 -0.39 16.82
C VAL A 104 -9.41 -1.34 17.86
N SER A 105 -10.18 -1.79 18.84
CA SER A 105 -9.70 -2.84 19.74
C SER A 105 -9.55 -4.19 19.01
N LEU A 106 -8.70 -5.07 19.52
CA LEU A 106 -8.54 -6.43 18.98
C LEU A 106 -9.87 -7.19 18.94
N ARG A 107 -10.73 -6.97 19.94
CA ARG A 107 -12.10 -7.48 19.98
C ARG A 107 -12.90 -7.06 18.76
N GLU A 108 -12.90 -5.77 18.42
CA GLU A 108 -13.63 -5.26 17.25
C GLU A 108 -12.98 -5.71 15.94
N TYR A 109 -11.65 -5.69 15.83
CA TYR A 109 -10.93 -6.24 14.68
C TYR A 109 -11.30 -7.72 14.42
N ARG A 110 -11.37 -8.54 15.48
CA ARG A 110 -11.78 -9.95 15.40
C ARG A 110 -13.22 -10.12 14.95
N ARG A 111 -14.13 -9.20 15.32
CA ARG A 111 -15.51 -9.18 14.83
C ARG A 111 -15.56 -8.86 13.33
N TYR A 112 -14.74 -7.93 12.85
CA TYR A 112 -14.64 -7.65 11.42
C TYR A 112 -14.06 -8.83 10.63
N LEU A 113 -13.05 -9.51 11.17
CA LEU A 113 -12.55 -10.76 10.57
C LEU A 113 -13.68 -11.80 10.44
N GLU A 114 -14.50 -11.99 11.48
CA GLU A 114 -15.65 -12.92 11.42
C GLU A 114 -16.71 -12.48 10.41
N ARG A 115 -16.99 -11.17 10.33
CA ARG A 115 -17.91 -10.61 9.34
C ARG A 115 -17.53 -11.00 7.92
N PHE A 116 -16.22 -11.05 7.63
CA PHE A 116 -15.67 -11.45 6.33
C PHE A 116 -14.96 -12.80 6.39
N LYS A 117 -15.48 -13.75 7.20
CA LYS A 117 -14.86 -15.05 7.46
C LYS A 117 -14.44 -15.82 6.20
N ALA A 118 -15.26 -15.77 5.15
CA ALA A 118 -14.99 -16.48 3.90
C ALA A 118 -13.64 -16.13 3.27
N ASP A 119 -13.16 -14.90 3.51
CA ASP A 119 -11.89 -14.39 2.99
C ASP A 119 -10.77 -14.39 4.06
N ASN A 120 -11.12 -14.50 5.34
CA ASN A 120 -10.21 -14.28 6.47
C ASN A 120 -10.06 -15.47 7.42
N GLN A 121 -10.54 -16.67 7.07
CA GLN A 121 -10.49 -17.84 7.96
C GLN A 121 -9.10 -18.16 8.53
N ALA A 122 -8.05 -18.10 7.71
CA ALA A 122 -6.69 -18.36 8.18
C ALA A 122 -6.15 -17.24 9.09
N ALA A 123 -6.56 -15.99 8.88
CA ALA A 123 -6.23 -14.87 9.76
C ALA A 123 -6.95 -14.98 11.11
N ILE A 124 -8.22 -15.40 11.09
CA ILE A 124 -9.01 -15.70 12.29
C ILE A 124 -8.28 -16.70 13.19
N GLU A 125 -7.79 -17.80 12.63
CA GLU A 125 -7.09 -18.84 13.39
C GLU A 125 -5.82 -18.33 14.08
N LEU A 126 -5.09 -17.40 13.44
CA LEU A 126 -3.90 -16.79 14.03
C LEU A 126 -4.24 -15.80 15.14
N VAL A 127 -5.32 -15.01 14.97
CA VAL A 127 -5.80 -14.07 15.99
C VAL A 127 -6.37 -14.81 17.20
N ASP A 128 -7.12 -15.89 16.98
CA ASP A 128 -7.69 -16.70 18.07
C ASP A 128 -6.58 -17.33 18.93
N GLN A 129 -5.47 -17.77 18.33
CA GLN A 129 -4.29 -18.26 19.08
C GLN A 129 -3.68 -17.19 20.00
N ASP A 130 -3.61 -15.93 19.56
CA ASP A 130 -3.12 -14.84 20.40
C ASP A 130 -4.09 -14.52 21.54
N ILE A 131 -5.39 -14.46 21.25
CA ILE A 131 -6.45 -14.23 22.25
C ILE A 131 -6.42 -15.32 23.32
N ASP A 132 -6.22 -16.58 22.95
CA ASP A 132 -6.12 -17.69 23.90
C ASP A 132 -4.84 -17.62 24.75
N SER A 133 -3.81 -16.92 24.27
CA SER A 133 -2.50 -16.82 24.93
C SER A 133 -2.42 -15.73 26.01
N GLY A 134 -3.37 -14.79 26.07
CA GLY A 134 -3.34 -13.70 27.05
C GLY A 134 -4.49 -12.70 26.95
N ASP A 135 -4.50 -11.75 27.89
CA ASP A 135 -5.50 -10.68 27.93
C ASP A 135 -5.12 -9.53 26.98
N VAL A 136 -5.41 -9.73 25.69
CA VAL A 136 -5.03 -8.82 24.59
C VAL A 136 -6.24 -8.20 23.87
N LEU A 137 -7.47 -8.54 24.29
CA LEU A 137 -8.70 -8.21 23.57
C LEU A 137 -8.96 -6.71 23.43
N ASP A 138 -8.48 -5.91 24.37
CA ASP A 138 -8.69 -4.47 24.38
C ASP A 138 -7.47 -3.70 23.84
N MET A 139 -6.43 -4.41 23.38
CA MET A 139 -5.28 -3.77 22.71
C MET A 139 -5.73 -3.08 21.41
N PRO A 140 -5.23 -1.87 21.12
CA PRO A 140 -5.56 -1.19 19.87
C PRO A 140 -4.85 -1.85 18.69
N VAL A 141 -5.53 -1.90 17.55
CA VAL A 141 -5.07 -2.51 16.30
C VAL A 141 -4.98 -1.43 15.24
N ASN A 142 -3.80 -1.23 14.67
CA ASN A 142 -3.63 -0.52 13.41
C ASN A 142 -3.81 -1.54 12.27
N TRP A 143 -4.71 -1.29 11.33
CA TRP A 143 -5.11 -2.29 10.34
C TRP A 143 -5.54 -1.67 9.02
N CYS A 144 -5.63 -2.49 7.99
CA CYS A 144 -6.06 -2.09 6.67
C CYS A 144 -7.03 -3.08 6.05
N LEU A 145 -7.69 -2.62 4.99
CA LEU A 145 -8.54 -3.40 4.11
C LEU A 145 -7.84 -3.55 2.76
N VAL A 146 -7.88 -4.77 2.22
CA VAL A 146 -7.61 -5.03 0.81
C VAL A 146 -8.89 -5.55 0.17
N LEU A 147 -9.55 -4.67 -0.58
CA LEU A 147 -10.80 -4.92 -1.26
C LEU A 147 -10.51 -5.35 -2.69
N VAL A 148 -10.89 -6.57 -3.08
CA VAL A 148 -10.65 -7.11 -4.41
C VAL A 148 -11.99 -7.30 -5.12
N LYS A 149 -12.28 -6.44 -6.11
CA LYS A 149 -13.42 -6.60 -7.01
C LYS A 149 -12.98 -7.52 -8.15
N GLU A 150 -13.32 -8.79 -8.03
CA GLU A 150 -12.91 -9.84 -8.96
C GLU A 150 -13.56 -9.67 -10.35
N ALA A 151 -13.05 -10.40 -11.34
CA ALA A 151 -13.49 -10.34 -12.73
C ALA A 151 -14.99 -10.68 -12.92
N ASP A 152 -15.55 -11.49 -12.03
CA ASP A 152 -16.97 -11.85 -11.98
C ASP A 152 -17.82 -10.84 -11.18
N SER A 153 -17.23 -9.68 -10.83
CA SER A 153 -17.82 -8.63 -10.00
C SER A 153 -18.07 -9.03 -8.54
N ARG A 154 -17.56 -10.17 -8.06
CA ARG A 154 -17.59 -10.46 -6.62
C ARG A 154 -16.62 -9.53 -5.89
N LEU A 155 -17.07 -8.89 -4.81
CA LEU A 155 -16.19 -8.18 -3.89
C LEU A 155 -15.69 -9.15 -2.82
N ARG A 156 -14.37 -9.20 -2.64
CA ARG A 156 -13.69 -9.93 -1.57
C ARG A 156 -12.97 -8.97 -0.65
N VAL A 157 -12.96 -9.28 0.63
CA VAL A 157 -12.54 -8.33 1.68
C VAL A 157 -11.51 -9.00 2.58
N PHE A 158 -10.26 -8.56 2.49
CA PHE A 158 -9.16 -9.06 3.33
C PHE A 158 -8.74 -8.02 4.35
N LEU A 159 -8.47 -8.47 5.58
CA LEU A 159 -8.11 -7.61 6.70
C LEU A 159 -6.72 -7.96 7.20
N GLU A 160 -5.87 -6.95 7.33
CA GLU A 160 -4.50 -7.13 7.79
C GLU A 160 -4.20 -6.13 8.91
N ALA A 161 -3.72 -6.66 10.04
CA ALA A 161 -3.24 -5.84 11.15
C ALA A 161 -1.74 -5.58 10.97
N LYS A 162 -1.31 -4.36 11.26
CA LYS A 162 0.09 -3.95 11.26
C LYS A 162 0.88 -4.86 12.19
N SER A 163 1.97 -5.42 11.69
CA SER A 163 2.76 -6.38 12.46
C SER A 163 3.59 -5.71 13.55
N HIS A 164 4.06 -4.48 13.32
CA HIS A 164 4.92 -3.79 14.27
C HIS A 164 4.58 -2.29 14.39
N PRO A 165 4.34 -1.79 15.62
CA PRO A 165 4.12 -0.36 15.86
C PRO A 165 5.36 0.47 15.53
N PHE A 166 5.20 1.74 15.12
CA PHE A 166 6.29 2.71 15.11
C PHE A 166 6.45 3.40 16.46
N HIS A 167 7.58 4.07 16.67
CA HIS A 167 7.93 4.66 17.97
C HIS A 167 6.84 5.58 18.58
N GLY A 168 6.05 6.28 17.77
CA GLY A 168 4.95 7.13 18.25
C GLY A 168 3.70 6.35 18.68
N GLU A 169 3.63 5.07 18.34
CA GLU A 169 2.58 4.11 18.73
C GLU A 169 2.99 3.26 19.94
N GLU A 170 4.27 3.26 20.33
CA GLU A 170 4.77 2.50 21.48
C GLU A 170 4.57 3.26 22.80
N PHE A 171 4.19 2.55 23.86
CA PHE A 171 4.01 3.11 25.21
C PHE A 171 4.96 2.42 26.21
N ILE A 172 5.41 3.17 27.22
CA ILE A 172 6.21 2.62 28.32
C ILE A 172 5.37 1.64 29.16
N ASP A 173 4.06 1.86 29.20
CA ASP A 173 3.11 0.95 29.84
C ASP A 173 2.58 -0.09 28.85
N LYS A 174 2.76 -1.37 29.21
CA LYS A 174 2.31 -2.53 28.43
C LYS A 174 0.81 -2.55 28.13
N TYR A 175 -0.01 -1.87 28.93
CA TYR A 175 -1.47 -1.82 28.73
C TYR A 175 -1.90 -0.91 27.58
N HIS A 176 -0.97 -0.14 27.00
CA HIS A 176 -1.22 0.76 25.89
C HIS A 176 -0.47 0.36 24.61
N ASP A 177 0.26 -0.77 24.61
CA ASP A 177 0.96 -1.26 23.41
C ASP A 177 -0.03 -1.66 22.30
N LEU A 178 0.37 -1.54 21.03
CA LEU A 178 -0.46 -1.97 19.90
C LEU A 178 -0.43 -3.50 19.75
N TYR A 179 -1.56 -4.06 19.34
CA TYR A 179 -1.60 -5.44 18.89
C TYR A 179 -0.70 -5.62 17.67
N ARG A 180 0.09 -6.70 17.67
CA ARG A 180 1.03 -7.04 16.61
C ARG A 180 0.41 -8.08 15.68
N GLY A 181 0.07 -7.65 14.46
CA GLY A 181 -0.46 -8.53 13.42
C GLY A 181 0.40 -9.76 13.17
N ARG A 182 -0.28 -10.88 12.89
CA ARG A 182 0.34 -12.21 12.76
C ARG A 182 0.41 -12.72 11.33
N HIS A 183 -0.06 -11.97 10.35
CA HIS A 183 -0.06 -12.41 8.97
C HIS A 183 0.16 -11.28 7.98
N PHE A 184 0.61 -11.68 6.80
CA PHE A 184 0.52 -10.89 5.58
C PHE A 184 -0.20 -11.69 4.49
N TYR A 185 -0.99 -11.03 3.65
CA TYR A 185 -1.59 -11.70 2.50
C TYR A 185 -0.68 -11.65 1.27
N LEU A 186 -0.41 -12.82 0.67
CA LEU A 186 0.06 -12.91 -0.70
C LEU A 186 -1.14 -13.22 -1.60
N LEU A 187 -1.63 -12.19 -2.28
CA LEU A 187 -2.79 -12.27 -3.18
C LEU A 187 -2.33 -12.66 -4.57
N ARG A 188 -2.85 -13.78 -5.08
CA ARG A 188 -2.36 -14.44 -6.29
C ARG A 188 -3.44 -14.54 -7.34
N SER A 189 -3.29 -13.79 -8.43
CA SER A 189 -4.11 -13.97 -9.62
C SER A 189 -3.54 -15.09 -10.49
N ARG A 190 -4.31 -16.18 -10.64
CA ARG A 190 -3.92 -17.29 -11.52
C ARG A 190 -4.17 -17.00 -12.99
N ALA A 191 -5.23 -16.27 -13.33
CA ALA A 191 -5.58 -15.97 -14.71
C ALA A 191 -4.53 -15.08 -15.39
N SER A 192 -3.97 -14.14 -14.63
CA SER A 192 -3.00 -13.16 -15.13
C SER A 192 -1.58 -13.37 -14.62
N CYS A 193 -1.34 -14.39 -13.79
CA CYS A 193 -0.04 -14.66 -13.16
C CYS A 193 0.56 -13.44 -12.45
N PHE A 194 -0.28 -12.68 -11.73
CA PHE A 194 0.12 -11.48 -11.01
C PHE A 194 -0.09 -11.67 -9.50
N ASN A 195 0.99 -11.57 -8.74
CA ASN A 195 1.02 -11.75 -7.30
C ASN A 195 1.40 -10.44 -6.61
N PHE A 196 0.66 -10.06 -5.58
CA PHE A 196 0.91 -8.84 -4.86
C PHE A 196 0.65 -8.96 -3.37
N MET A 197 1.24 -8.04 -2.62
CA MET A 197 1.05 -7.89 -1.17
C MET A 197 0.76 -6.43 -0.87
N ALA A 198 -0.02 -6.17 0.18
CA ALA A 198 -0.13 -4.86 0.80
C ALA A 198 0.38 -4.99 2.24
N ILE A 199 1.13 -4.01 2.74
CA ILE A 199 1.62 -3.96 4.13
C ILE A 199 1.56 -2.51 4.66
N ILE A 200 1.68 -2.33 5.97
CA ILE A 200 1.47 -1.04 6.63
C ILE A 200 2.79 -0.44 7.14
N CYS A 201 3.20 0.68 6.56
CA CYS A 201 4.24 1.57 7.10
C CYS A 201 5.52 0.84 7.57
N LEU A 202 5.73 0.75 8.89
CA LEU A 202 6.91 0.13 9.49
C LEU A 202 7.02 -1.37 9.22
N ASP A 203 5.94 -2.05 8.81
CA ASP A 203 6.01 -3.45 8.39
C ASP A 203 7.05 -3.65 7.29
N TYR A 204 7.25 -2.65 6.43
CA TYR A 204 8.31 -2.66 5.43
C TYR A 204 9.71 -2.61 6.05
N LEU A 205 9.91 -1.89 7.15
CA LEU A 205 11.24 -1.70 7.74
C LEU A 205 11.61 -2.67 8.84
N TYR A 206 10.61 -3.32 9.44
CA TYR A 206 10.82 -4.01 10.69
C TYR A 206 11.84 -5.13 10.58
N ARG A 207 12.81 -5.10 11.49
CA ARG A 207 13.83 -6.11 11.69
C ARG A 207 14.25 -6.17 13.15
N ASP A 208 14.50 -7.38 13.62
CA ASP A 208 15.21 -7.66 14.87
C ASP A 208 16.60 -8.25 14.57
N LEU A 209 17.30 -8.75 15.61
CA LEU A 209 18.62 -9.34 15.47
C LEU A 209 18.67 -10.60 14.58
N TYR A 210 17.53 -11.28 14.41
CA TYR A 210 17.46 -12.62 13.82
C TYR A 210 16.59 -12.69 12.57
N SER A 211 15.73 -11.70 12.33
CA SER A 211 14.72 -11.76 11.30
C SER A 211 14.23 -10.36 10.88
N SER A 212 13.68 -10.26 9.67
CA SER A 212 12.97 -9.08 9.21
C SER A 212 11.75 -9.48 8.38
N ASN A 213 10.72 -8.64 8.41
CA ASN A 213 9.52 -8.85 7.61
C ASN A 213 9.87 -8.94 6.12
N ILE A 214 10.76 -8.07 5.65
CA ILE A 214 11.19 -8.06 4.25
C ILE A 214 11.97 -9.31 3.87
N LYS A 215 12.86 -9.81 4.74
CA LYS A 215 13.55 -11.09 4.47
C LYS A 215 12.54 -12.23 4.32
N GLN A 216 11.51 -12.25 5.15
CA GLN A 216 10.47 -13.26 5.07
C GLN A 216 9.65 -13.16 3.78
N ILE A 217 9.33 -11.94 3.32
CA ILE A 217 8.68 -11.72 2.02
C ILE A 217 9.58 -12.21 0.87
N ILE A 218 10.87 -11.88 0.90
CA ILE A 218 11.86 -12.33 -0.10
C ILE A 218 11.93 -13.86 -0.13
N ASP A 219 12.03 -14.50 1.03
CA ASP A 219 12.15 -15.95 1.13
C ASP A 219 10.91 -16.66 0.60
N HIS A 220 9.72 -16.17 0.94
CA HIS A 220 8.46 -16.72 0.46
C HIS A 220 8.29 -16.52 -1.05
N ALA A 221 8.64 -15.34 -1.56
CA ALA A 221 8.63 -15.06 -3.00
C ALA A 221 9.64 -15.92 -3.76
N ASN A 222 10.83 -16.20 -3.19
CA ASN A 222 11.80 -17.13 -3.77
C ASN A 222 11.27 -18.57 -3.79
N GLN A 223 10.64 -19.03 -2.71
CA GLN A 223 9.98 -20.34 -2.69
C GLN A 223 8.88 -20.44 -3.75
N LEU A 224 8.08 -19.38 -3.92
CA LEU A 224 7.09 -19.29 -4.98
C LEU A 224 7.75 -19.38 -6.37
N TYR A 225 8.85 -18.67 -6.59
CA TYR A 225 9.59 -18.68 -7.85
C TYR A 225 10.17 -20.05 -8.18
N PHE A 226 10.83 -20.71 -7.22
CA PHE A 226 11.41 -22.03 -7.47
C PHE A 226 10.35 -23.11 -7.67
N SER A 227 9.18 -22.98 -7.05
CA SER A 227 8.09 -23.94 -7.19
C SER A 227 7.21 -23.72 -8.43
N THR A 228 7.01 -22.47 -8.85
CA THR A 228 6.02 -22.14 -9.90
C THR A 228 6.52 -21.22 -11.01
N ARG A 229 7.75 -20.71 -10.91
CA ARG A 229 8.33 -19.67 -11.78
C ARG A 229 7.58 -18.34 -11.75
N GLN A 230 6.80 -18.10 -10.69
CA GLN A 230 6.16 -16.81 -10.42
C GLN A 230 6.87 -16.12 -9.26
N GLY A 231 7.06 -14.81 -9.34
CA GLY A 231 7.60 -14.00 -8.23
C GLY A 231 6.50 -13.20 -7.53
N LEU A 232 6.93 -12.28 -6.66
CA LEU A 232 6.14 -11.14 -6.25
C LEU A 232 6.23 -10.06 -7.35
N ASP A 233 5.08 -9.60 -7.84
CA ASP A 233 5.03 -8.61 -8.92
C ASP A 233 4.86 -7.18 -8.37
N ALA A 234 4.11 -7.02 -7.29
CA ALA A 234 3.94 -5.73 -6.63
C ALA A 234 3.88 -5.82 -5.10
N LEU A 235 4.55 -4.88 -4.43
CA LEU A 235 4.47 -4.69 -2.99
C LEU A 235 3.95 -3.27 -2.71
N PHE A 236 2.75 -3.19 -2.14
CA PHE A 236 2.12 -1.93 -1.79
C PHE A 236 2.35 -1.63 -0.32
N VAL A 237 2.83 -0.43 -0.01
CA VAL A 237 3.10 0.01 1.37
C VAL A 237 2.26 1.25 1.62
N ILE A 238 1.18 1.12 2.39
CA ILE A 238 0.35 2.25 2.79
C ILE A 238 0.88 2.85 4.10
N GLN A 239 0.99 4.16 4.18
CA GLN A 239 1.74 4.81 5.26
C GLN A 239 1.13 6.14 5.69
N CYS A 240 1.32 6.46 6.97
CA CYS A 240 1.20 7.80 7.52
C CYS A 240 2.55 8.15 8.17
N ASN A 241 3.60 8.18 7.34
CA ASN A 241 4.98 8.25 7.77
C ASN A 241 5.53 9.69 7.68
N PRO A 242 5.94 10.31 8.80
CA PRO A 242 6.51 11.66 8.81
C PRO A 242 7.99 11.70 8.37
N LYS A 243 8.60 10.55 8.05
CA LYS A 243 10.00 10.42 7.62
C LYS A 243 10.15 9.47 6.42
N PRO A 244 9.47 9.73 5.28
CA PRO A 244 9.52 8.85 4.10
C PRO A 244 10.92 8.70 3.50
N GLU A 245 11.78 9.72 3.65
CA GLU A 245 13.17 9.71 3.14
C GLU A 245 14.21 9.26 4.19
N HIS A 246 13.77 8.66 5.31
CA HIS A 246 14.71 8.23 6.36
C HIS A 246 15.67 7.15 5.84
N GLN A 247 16.93 7.20 6.28
CA GLN A 247 17.99 6.26 5.85
C GLN A 247 17.58 4.78 6.00
N ALA A 248 16.81 4.45 7.04
CA ALA A 248 16.31 3.08 7.24
C ALA A 248 15.50 2.55 6.05
N TYR A 249 14.69 3.38 5.39
CA TYR A 249 13.98 3.01 4.15
C TYR A 249 14.95 2.71 3.03
N ARG A 250 15.93 3.58 2.84
CA ARG A 250 16.97 3.38 1.82
C ARG A 250 17.72 2.07 2.04
N ASP A 251 18.06 1.73 3.27
CA ASP A 251 18.81 0.49 3.59
C ASP A 251 17.99 -0.76 3.27
N VAL A 252 16.70 -0.76 3.62
CA VAL A 252 15.80 -1.89 3.34
C VAL A 252 15.53 -2.00 1.84
N VAL A 253 15.27 -0.89 1.15
CA VAL A 253 15.14 -0.84 -0.32
C VAL A 253 16.39 -1.42 -0.99
N SER A 254 17.58 -1.02 -0.50
CA SER A 254 18.85 -1.52 -1.01
C SER A 254 19.04 -3.01 -0.77
N GLY A 255 18.56 -3.55 0.36
CA GLY A 255 18.59 -4.99 0.64
C GLY A 255 17.56 -5.78 -0.17
N PHE A 256 16.38 -5.20 -0.45
CA PHE A 256 15.32 -5.85 -1.21
C PHE A 256 15.64 -5.96 -2.70
N TYR A 257 16.23 -4.91 -3.28
CA TYR A 257 16.58 -4.84 -4.70
C TYR A 257 18.06 -5.10 -5.01
N GLY A 258 18.91 -5.15 -3.98
CA GLY A 258 20.35 -5.36 -4.13
C GLY A 258 20.69 -6.82 -4.40
N GLU A 259 21.66 -7.03 -5.28
CA GLU A 259 22.32 -8.33 -5.48
C GLU A 259 23.38 -8.50 -4.38
N TYR A 260 23.01 -9.06 -3.23
CA TYR A 260 23.96 -9.37 -2.16
C TYR A 260 24.19 -10.87 -2.06
N LEU A 261 25.31 -11.36 -2.61
CA LEU A 261 25.86 -12.73 -2.52
C LEU A 261 24.93 -13.90 -2.96
N GLU A 262 23.62 -13.72 -2.96
CA GLU A 262 22.55 -14.64 -3.34
C GLU A 262 21.61 -13.93 -4.32
N ASP A 263 21.25 -14.61 -5.40
CA ASP A 263 20.23 -14.13 -6.34
C ASP A 263 18.83 -14.32 -5.70
N THR A 264 18.00 -13.28 -5.72
CA THR A 264 16.64 -13.26 -5.15
C THR A 264 15.59 -13.18 -6.27
N PRO A 265 15.50 -14.21 -7.13
CA PRO A 265 14.68 -14.15 -8.35
C PRO A 265 13.18 -13.98 -8.08
N GLY A 266 12.71 -14.32 -6.88
CA GLY A 266 11.33 -14.15 -6.47
C GLY A 266 10.90 -12.69 -6.32
N VAL A 267 11.83 -11.75 -6.10
CA VAL A 267 11.49 -10.32 -5.91
C VAL A 267 12.15 -9.38 -6.92
N ARG A 268 13.06 -9.91 -7.76
CA ARG A 268 13.88 -9.14 -8.70
C ARG A 268 13.10 -8.12 -9.55
N GLU A 269 11.89 -8.50 -9.97
CA GLU A 269 11.01 -7.68 -10.83
C GLU A 269 9.86 -7.02 -10.07
N THR A 270 9.85 -7.09 -8.73
CA THR A 270 8.79 -6.48 -7.91
C THR A 270 8.78 -4.97 -8.10
N VAL A 271 7.61 -4.38 -8.31
CA VAL A 271 7.41 -2.94 -8.18
C VAL A 271 6.94 -2.63 -6.76
N THR A 272 7.69 -1.83 -6.00
CA THR A 272 7.26 -1.38 -4.67
C THR A 272 6.60 0.00 -4.79
N VAL A 273 5.38 0.15 -4.27
CA VAL A 273 4.62 1.39 -4.29
C VAL A 273 4.39 1.87 -2.86
N PHE A 274 4.96 3.01 -2.51
CA PHE A 274 4.74 3.68 -1.23
C PHE A 274 3.64 4.73 -1.39
N GLY A 275 2.48 4.49 -0.78
CA GLY A 275 1.38 5.46 -0.68
C GLY A 275 1.36 6.10 0.70
N ASN A 276 1.86 7.33 0.80
CA ASN A 276 1.94 8.07 2.06
C ASN A 276 0.81 9.11 2.18
N ALA A 277 0.50 9.54 3.40
CA ALA A 277 -0.33 10.71 3.65
C ALA A 277 0.36 12.01 3.18
N SER A 278 -0.37 13.08 2.90
CA SER A 278 0.19 14.37 2.43
C SER A 278 0.77 15.22 3.57
N ASP A 279 1.52 16.26 3.24
CA ASP A 279 2.15 17.20 4.19
C ASP A 279 1.21 17.99 5.10
N GLU A 280 -0.07 18.13 4.72
CA GLU A 280 -1.13 18.69 5.56
C GLU A 280 -1.51 17.77 6.75
N THR A 281 -1.00 16.53 6.79
CA THR A 281 -1.22 15.58 7.88
C THR A 281 -0.72 16.09 9.24
N LEU A 282 -1.51 15.87 10.28
CA LEU A 282 -1.21 16.19 11.67
C LEU A 282 -1.31 14.93 12.53
N LEU A 283 -0.26 14.64 13.30
CA LEU A 283 -0.23 13.54 14.27
C LEU A 283 0.04 14.11 15.66
N GLU A 284 -0.91 13.90 16.57
CA GLU A 284 -0.75 14.33 17.95
C GLU A 284 0.47 13.65 18.62
N GLY A 285 1.32 14.46 19.26
CA GLY A 285 2.48 13.98 20.00
C GLY A 285 3.68 13.53 19.14
N VAL A 286 3.62 13.66 17.81
CA VAL A 286 4.73 13.26 16.91
C VAL A 286 5.39 14.50 16.29
N PRO A 287 6.69 14.77 16.55
CA PRO A 287 7.39 15.89 15.94
C PRO A 287 7.50 15.76 14.41
N LEU A 288 7.11 16.81 13.68
CA LEU A 288 7.11 16.88 12.21
C LEU A 288 8.48 17.21 11.61
N SER A 289 9.55 16.55 12.06
CA SER A 289 10.93 16.99 11.73
C SER A 289 11.30 16.90 10.24
N THR A 290 10.65 16.02 9.47
CA THR A 290 10.85 15.88 8.01
C THR A 290 9.55 16.00 7.22
N GLY A 291 8.40 15.78 7.87
CA GLY A 291 7.03 15.90 7.33
C GLY A 291 6.62 14.79 6.36
N PHE A 292 5.37 14.85 5.93
CA PHE A 292 4.72 13.80 5.14
C PHE A 292 4.79 14.03 3.62
N GLY A 293 4.08 13.20 2.86
CA GLY A 293 4.04 13.18 1.40
C GLY A 293 5.11 12.25 0.83
N GLN A 294 5.63 12.60 -0.35
CA GLN A 294 6.70 11.85 -1.01
C GLN A 294 6.34 10.37 -1.25
N SER A 295 5.06 10.10 -1.57
CA SER A 295 4.69 8.83 -2.17
C SER A 295 5.65 8.50 -3.32
N SER A 296 5.95 7.23 -3.53
CA SER A 296 6.96 6.85 -4.51
C SER A 296 6.74 5.46 -5.10
N VAL A 297 7.32 5.24 -6.27
CA VAL A 297 7.38 3.95 -6.95
C VAL A 297 8.85 3.58 -7.09
N VAL A 298 9.23 2.42 -6.57
CA VAL A 298 10.60 1.91 -6.60
C VAL A 298 10.64 0.63 -7.41
N ILE A 299 11.62 0.55 -8.31
CA ILE A 299 11.84 -0.60 -9.19
C ILE A 299 13.35 -0.86 -9.25
N ASN A 300 13.74 -2.10 -9.52
CA ASN A 300 15.13 -2.47 -9.74
C ASN A 300 15.83 -1.53 -10.74
N ARG A 301 17.10 -1.17 -10.49
CA ARG A 301 17.93 -0.31 -11.36
C ARG A 301 17.92 -0.70 -12.85
N HIS A 302 17.70 -1.97 -13.16
CA HIS A 302 17.72 -2.47 -14.53
C HIS A 302 16.52 -2.02 -15.36
N HIS A 303 15.42 -1.56 -14.76
CA HIS A 303 14.22 -1.13 -15.50
C HIS A 303 14.46 0.11 -16.38
N ARG A 304 15.44 0.97 -16.01
CA ARG A 304 15.74 2.30 -16.60
C ARG A 304 14.52 3.23 -16.60
N LEU A 305 14.55 4.24 -15.74
CA LEU A 305 13.60 5.36 -15.76
C LEU A 305 14.23 6.56 -16.47
N GLU A 306 13.41 7.30 -17.21
CA GLU A 306 13.81 8.61 -17.76
C GLU A 306 14.15 9.55 -16.60
N GLN A 307 15.25 10.29 -16.75
CA GLN A 307 15.65 11.28 -15.76
C GLN A 307 14.72 12.50 -15.88
N VAL A 308 13.78 12.62 -14.95
CA VAL A 308 12.80 13.70 -14.92
C VAL A 308 12.89 14.42 -13.60
N VAL A 309 12.93 15.75 -13.67
CA VAL A 309 12.82 16.63 -12.49
C VAL A 309 11.71 17.64 -12.80
N SER A 310 10.65 17.60 -12.01
CA SER A 310 9.54 18.54 -12.06
C SER A 310 9.13 18.97 -10.65
N GLU A 311 8.23 19.94 -10.54
CA GLU A 311 7.67 20.35 -9.24
C GLU A 311 6.83 19.24 -8.59
N GLU A 312 6.16 18.43 -9.39
CA GLU A 312 5.21 17.41 -8.90
C GLU A 312 5.86 16.03 -8.69
N PHE A 313 6.96 15.73 -9.40
CA PHE A 313 7.71 14.49 -9.22
C PHE A 313 9.15 14.54 -9.76
N VAL A 314 9.98 13.65 -9.23
CA VAL A 314 11.39 13.46 -9.58
C VAL A 314 11.68 11.98 -9.79
N ALA A 315 12.44 11.65 -10.83
CA ALA A 315 13.11 10.36 -10.95
C ALA A 315 14.50 10.45 -10.31
N ASP A 316 14.80 9.58 -9.35
CA ASP A 316 16.09 9.50 -8.67
C ASP A 316 16.49 8.04 -8.38
N ASP A 317 17.66 7.83 -7.77
CA ASP A 317 18.20 6.52 -7.38
C ASP A 317 18.19 6.33 -5.85
N PHE A 318 17.35 7.09 -5.13
CA PHE A 318 17.29 7.11 -3.67
C PHE A 318 18.67 7.26 -3.00
N ALA A 319 19.46 8.24 -3.47
CA ALA A 319 20.82 8.52 -3.00
C ALA A 319 21.79 7.34 -3.24
N GLY A 320 21.87 6.89 -4.50
CA GLY A 320 22.80 5.85 -4.96
C GLY A 320 22.44 4.42 -4.55
N ALA A 321 21.18 4.15 -4.21
CA ALA A 321 20.70 2.79 -3.98
C ALA A 321 20.58 2.02 -5.32
N PRO A 322 20.55 0.68 -5.34
CA PRO A 322 20.50 -0.13 -6.56
C PRO A 322 19.09 -0.16 -7.20
N VAL A 323 18.42 0.98 -7.23
CA VAL A 323 17.04 1.14 -7.69
C VAL A 323 16.91 2.34 -8.61
N CYS A 324 15.77 2.39 -9.29
CA CYS A 324 15.25 3.62 -9.86
C CYS A 324 13.93 3.92 -9.16
N ARG A 325 13.73 5.19 -8.79
CA ARG A 325 12.60 5.64 -7.99
C ARG A 325 11.93 6.83 -8.67
N LEU A 326 10.61 6.76 -8.82
CA LEU A 326 9.76 7.90 -9.11
C LEU A 326 9.19 8.40 -7.79
N ARG A 327 9.63 9.57 -7.33
CA ARG A 327 9.20 10.19 -6.07
C ARG A 327 8.31 11.41 -6.36
N PHE A 328 7.13 11.44 -5.78
CA PHE A 328 6.18 12.52 -5.93
C PHE A 328 6.40 13.65 -4.90
N GLY A 329 5.74 14.77 -5.13
CA GLY A 329 5.72 15.92 -4.22
C GLY A 329 5.04 15.62 -2.88
N ARG A 330 4.94 16.66 -2.04
CA ARG A 330 4.45 16.54 -0.67
C ARG A 330 2.96 16.83 -0.49
N GLY A 331 2.41 17.69 -1.36
CA GLY A 331 1.05 18.21 -1.25
C GLY A 331 -0.03 17.15 -1.38
N THR A 332 -1.25 17.52 -1.00
CA THR A 332 -2.44 16.70 -1.26
C THR A 332 -2.68 16.54 -2.75
N ARG A 333 -2.57 15.30 -3.24
CA ARG A 333 -2.62 14.95 -4.66
C ARG A 333 -3.23 13.57 -4.88
N LEU A 334 -3.84 13.37 -6.05
CA LEU A 334 -4.04 12.03 -6.60
C LEU A 334 -3.01 11.75 -7.68
N LEU A 335 -2.29 10.65 -7.55
CA LEU A 335 -1.12 10.32 -8.36
C LEU A 335 -1.47 9.13 -9.27
N TYR A 336 -1.80 9.41 -10.53
CA TYR A 336 -2.23 8.41 -11.50
C TYR A 336 -1.10 8.03 -12.46
N PHE A 337 -0.67 6.77 -12.43
CA PHE A 337 0.45 6.28 -13.24
C PHE A 337 0.23 4.82 -13.64
N ASN A 338 1.07 4.32 -14.54
CA ASN A 338 1.06 2.90 -14.89
C ASN A 338 2.07 2.09 -14.06
N LEU A 339 1.72 0.86 -13.68
CA LEU A 339 2.67 -0.11 -13.13
C LEU A 339 3.27 -0.91 -14.29
N PRO A 340 4.59 -0.87 -14.48
CA PRO A 340 5.21 -1.67 -15.51
C PRO A 340 5.13 -3.15 -15.13
N LEU A 341 4.82 -4.00 -16.12
CA LEU A 341 5.01 -5.43 -16.01
C LEU A 341 6.30 -5.76 -16.76
N HIS A 342 7.30 -6.28 -16.05
CA HIS A 342 8.54 -6.77 -16.65
C HIS A 342 8.80 -8.18 -16.15
N HIS A 343 9.08 -9.08 -17.08
CA HIS A 343 9.57 -10.41 -16.77
C HIS A 343 10.83 -10.62 -17.61
N GLU A 344 12.00 -10.59 -16.96
CA GLU A 344 13.29 -10.72 -17.65
C GLU A 344 13.41 -12.01 -18.47
N ILE A 345 12.67 -13.06 -18.08
CA ILE A 345 12.62 -14.35 -18.76
C ILE A 345 11.85 -14.28 -20.09
N ASP A 346 11.01 -13.27 -20.30
CA ASP A 346 10.33 -13.03 -21.57
C ASP A 346 11.04 -11.91 -22.37
N PRO A 347 11.95 -12.25 -23.30
CA PRO A 347 12.62 -11.27 -24.16
C PRO A 347 11.67 -10.54 -25.12
N ARG A 348 10.39 -10.95 -25.20
CA ARG A 348 9.35 -10.24 -25.97
C ARG A 348 8.58 -9.23 -25.12
N SER A 349 8.77 -9.21 -23.80
CA SER A 349 8.27 -8.13 -22.96
C SER A 349 9.14 -6.89 -23.21
N SER A 350 8.68 -6.00 -24.09
CA SER A 350 9.29 -4.69 -24.21
C SER A 350 9.16 -4.01 -22.84
N ARG A 351 10.26 -3.49 -22.28
CA ARG A 351 10.23 -2.71 -21.04
C ARG A 351 9.19 -1.60 -21.18
N VAL A 352 8.02 -1.80 -20.57
CA VAL A 352 7.00 -0.76 -20.56
C VAL A 352 7.49 0.28 -19.58
N PRO A 353 7.75 1.53 -19.99
CA PRO A 353 8.25 2.52 -19.07
C PRO A 353 7.16 2.87 -18.03
N LEU A 354 7.60 3.16 -16.82
CA LEU A 354 6.80 3.87 -15.83
C LEU A 354 6.51 5.29 -16.35
N LYS A 355 5.24 5.66 -16.37
CA LYS A 355 4.69 6.90 -16.90
C LYS A 355 3.64 7.44 -15.93
N VAL A 356 3.79 8.70 -15.57
CA VAL A 356 2.75 9.46 -14.90
C VAL A 356 1.71 9.86 -15.95
N HIS A 357 0.46 9.46 -15.74
CA HIS A 357 -0.66 9.78 -16.64
C HIS A 357 -1.38 11.06 -16.23
N ALA A 358 -1.54 11.28 -14.94
CA ALA A 358 -2.12 12.49 -14.40
C ALA A 358 -1.69 12.69 -12.94
N ILE A 359 -1.56 13.94 -12.55
CA ILE A 359 -1.52 14.35 -11.15
C ILE A 359 -2.72 15.28 -10.97
N LEU A 360 -3.53 14.99 -9.96
CA LEU A 360 -4.74 15.75 -9.68
C LEU A 360 -4.60 16.49 -8.35
N GLN A 361 -5.10 17.72 -8.32
CA GLN A 361 -5.24 18.54 -7.12
C GLN A 361 -6.72 18.77 -6.83
N ARG A 362 -7.03 19.17 -5.59
CA ARG A 362 -8.37 19.65 -5.26
C ARG A 362 -8.64 20.97 -5.98
N SER A 363 -9.79 21.04 -6.63
CA SER A 363 -10.34 22.27 -7.20
C SER A 363 -11.02 23.12 -6.13
N ALA A 364 -11.33 24.37 -6.46
CA ALA A 364 -12.09 25.26 -5.59
C ALA A 364 -13.55 24.80 -5.34
N GLU A 365 -14.10 23.96 -6.22
CA GLU A 365 -15.47 23.42 -6.13
C GLU A 365 -15.52 22.02 -5.50
N GLU A 366 -14.52 21.66 -4.69
CA GLU A 366 -14.40 20.35 -3.99
C GLU A 366 -14.21 19.12 -4.91
N GLY A 367 -14.13 19.29 -6.24
CA GLY A 367 -13.77 18.24 -7.20
C GLY A 367 -12.25 18.06 -7.39
N TRP A 368 -11.86 17.09 -8.21
CA TRP A 368 -10.45 16.83 -8.57
C TRP A 368 -10.14 17.31 -9.99
N GLU A 369 -9.14 18.18 -10.14
CA GLU A 369 -8.68 18.69 -11.44
C GLU A 369 -7.23 18.32 -11.71
N LYS A 370 -6.86 18.19 -12.99
CA LYS A 370 -5.47 17.92 -13.36
C LYS A 370 -4.61 19.15 -13.09
N VAL A 371 -3.46 18.95 -12.44
CA VAL A 371 -2.47 20.00 -12.27
C VAL A 371 -1.96 20.42 -13.65
N GLN A 372 -2.10 21.70 -13.98
CA GLN A 372 -1.62 22.28 -15.23
C GLN A 372 -0.17 22.76 -15.05
N SER A 373 0.79 21.85 -14.87
CA SER A 373 2.20 22.24 -14.76
C SER A 373 3.08 21.65 -15.88
N ALA A 374 3.54 22.60 -16.70
CA ALA A 374 4.74 22.73 -17.54
C ALA A 374 5.28 21.52 -18.31
N THR A 375 5.31 21.68 -19.64
CA THR A 375 6.27 21.13 -20.62
C THR A 375 7.45 20.38 -19.98
N PHE A 376 7.46 19.05 -20.14
CA PHE A 376 8.59 18.20 -19.82
C PHE A 376 9.83 18.62 -20.62
N VAL A 377 10.93 18.93 -19.93
CA VAL A 377 12.26 18.97 -20.54
C VAL A 377 12.86 17.58 -20.33
N GLY A 378 12.51 16.63 -21.22
CA GLY A 378 13.14 15.32 -21.26
C GLY A 378 14.55 15.42 -21.82
N GLY A 379 15.55 15.03 -21.03
CA GLY A 379 16.92 14.83 -21.48
C GLY A 379 17.24 13.34 -21.46
N ILE A 380 17.64 12.79 -22.62
CA ILE A 380 18.13 11.40 -22.73
C ILE A 380 19.41 11.22 -21.94
#